data_AF-A0AAN8AZ76-F1
#
_entry.id   AF-A0AAN8AZ76-F1
#
_cell.length_a   1.000
_cell.length_b   1.000
_cell.length_c   1.000
_cell.angle_alpha   90.00
_cell.angle_beta   90.00
_cell.angle_gamma   90.00
#
_symmetry.space_group_name_H-M   'P 1'
#
loop_
_entity.id
_entity.type
_entity.pdbx_description
1 polymer ?
#
loop_
_entity_poly.entity_id
_entity_poly.type
_entity_poly.pdbx_seq_one_letter_code
_entity_poly.pdbx_strand_id
1 'polypeptide(L)'
;MNSLSSQLSRQVLSRQICVASVLRRKNLNPGPEKFSLEFIQNQVEEYNNGKRHLANMMGEDPEDFTQEDVDRSIAYLFPSGLFEKKARPLMKHPDEIFPRQKAVQWGEDGRPFHFLFYTGRQAYYSLMHDIYGKILEVEKHQDRLRQKGLFSKEGKPIGLGTSRWLTKDELDILLGEGMRTEDYDRFLQLMERLLSLPYCGTEKSFVLSYRRELDAQSSKQTVPMVERDERGVAYSTSEGRRKTSTSSVVLRDSGSGRIVINGRDYVHYFPVQQDREQLMFPLQFVDVLGRFDLECSVSGGGRSSQAGALRLAVSRALLGFLSEGQVETMRQAGLLTPDPRVKERKKPGQEGARRKFTWKKR
;
A
#
# COMPACT_ATOMS: atom_id res chain seq x y z
N MET A 1 -14.02 -108.05 -8.41
CA MET A 1 -14.39 -107.34 -7.17
C MET A 1 -13.97 -105.89 -7.34
N ASN A 2 -14.86 -105.02 -7.82
CA ASN A 2 -14.58 -103.60 -8.04
C ASN A 2 -15.07 -102.82 -6.82
N SER A 3 -14.14 -102.10 -6.21
CA SER A 3 -14.31 -101.24 -5.04
C SER A 3 -15.10 -99.98 -5.38
N LEU A 4 -16.23 -99.78 -4.72
CA LEU A 4 -16.96 -98.51 -4.67
C LEU A 4 -16.23 -97.57 -3.70
N SER A 5 -15.46 -96.62 -4.23
CA SER A 5 -14.93 -95.49 -3.47
C SER A 5 -15.98 -94.37 -3.43
N SER A 6 -16.67 -94.22 -2.30
CA SER A 6 -17.58 -93.11 -2.03
C SER A 6 -16.79 -91.85 -1.60
N GLN A 7 -16.57 -90.94 -2.54
CA GLN A 7 -16.19 -89.55 -2.23
C GLN A 7 -17.47 -88.71 -2.14
N LEU A 8 -17.94 -88.42 -0.92
CA LEU A 8 -18.95 -87.40 -0.68
C LEU A 8 -18.25 -86.15 -0.12
N SER A 9 -18.18 -85.14 -0.97
CA SER A 9 -17.56 -83.82 -0.78
C SER A 9 -18.20 -83.02 0.36
N ARG A 10 -17.37 -82.42 1.22
CA ARG A 10 -17.75 -81.38 2.18
C ARG A 10 -18.44 -80.21 1.47
N GLN A 11 -19.74 -80.02 1.70
CA GLN A 11 -20.44 -78.79 1.33
C GLN A 11 -19.95 -77.63 2.21
N VAL A 12 -19.20 -76.70 1.62
CA VAL A 12 -18.88 -75.42 2.24
C VAL A 12 -20.12 -74.52 2.11
N LEU A 13 -20.78 -74.24 3.23
CA LEU A 13 -21.84 -73.22 3.31
C LEU A 13 -21.21 -71.85 3.10
N SER A 14 -21.21 -71.35 1.85
CA SER A 14 -20.94 -69.94 1.58
C SER A 14 -22.14 -69.12 2.03
N ARG A 15 -21.97 -68.32 3.10
CA ARG A 15 -22.96 -67.30 3.45
C ARG A 15 -22.88 -66.21 2.38
N GLN A 16 -23.86 -66.15 1.49
CA GLN A 16 -24.06 -64.97 0.65
C GLN A 16 -24.43 -63.80 1.57
N ILE A 17 -23.50 -62.87 1.76
CA ILE A 17 -23.80 -61.58 2.39
C ILE A 17 -24.58 -60.78 1.34
N CYS A 18 -25.90 -60.68 1.52
CA CYS A 18 -26.73 -59.79 0.69
C CYS A 18 -26.30 -58.33 0.97
N VAL A 19 -25.44 -57.77 0.12
CA VAL A 19 -25.14 -56.34 0.14
C VAL A 19 -26.27 -55.61 -0.57
N ALA A 20 -27.18 -54.99 0.20
CA ALA A 20 -28.21 -54.13 -0.35
C ALA A 20 -27.60 -52.78 -0.76
N SER A 21 -27.25 -52.61 -2.04
CA SER A 21 -26.86 -51.30 -2.58
C SER A 21 -28.12 -50.46 -2.84
N VAL A 22 -28.50 -49.61 -1.88
CA VAL A 22 -29.58 -48.63 -2.06
C VAL A 22 -29.02 -47.40 -2.77
N LEU A 23 -29.63 -46.99 -3.88
CA LEU A 23 -29.30 -45.73 -4.57
C LEU A 23 -29.49 -44.56 -3.59
N ARG A 24 -28.39 -43.91 -3.19
CA ARG A 24 -28.45 -42.68 -2.39
C ARG A 24 -28.85 -41.51 -3.28
N ARG A 25 -29.69 -40.61 -2.76
CA ARG A 25 -29.96 -39.32 -3.42
C ARG A 25 -28.63 -38.60 -3.64
N LYS A 26 -28.42 -38.09 -4.85
CA LYS A 26 -27.24 -37.29 -5.18
C LYS A 26 -27.27 -36.01 -4.35
N ASN A 27 -26.16 -35.67 -3.73
CA ASN A 27 -26.04 -34.40 -3.02
C ASN A 27 -26.12 -33.25 -4.03
N LEU A 28 -26.99 -32.27 -3.75
CA LEU A 28 -27.03 -31.02 -4.49
C LEU A 28 -25.93 -30.11 -3.94
N ASN A 29 -25.01 -29.69 -4.81
CA ASN A 29 -23.99 -28.71 -4.42
C ASN A 29 -24.56 -27.30 -4.65
N PRO A 30 -24.63 -26.45 -3.62
CA PRO A 30 -24.84 -25.03 -3.83
C PRO A 30 -23.60 -24.50 -4.54
N GLY A 31 -23.75 -24.09 -5.81
CA GLY A 31 -22.68 -23.47 -6.57
C GLY A 31 -22.30 -22.09 -6.01
N PRO A 32 -21.28 -21.44 -6.58
CA PRO A 32 -20.93 -20.07 -6.21
C PRO A 32 -22.10 -19.11 -6.50
N GLU A 33 -22.23 -18.08 -5.67
CA GLU A 33 -23.22 -17.01 -5.87
C GLU A 33 -22.96 -16.29 -7.19
N LYS A 34 -23.98 -16.21 -8.04
CA LYS A 34 -23.94 -15.48 -9.31
C LYS A 34 -24.90 -14.31 -9.21
N PHE A 35 -24.47 -13.14 -9.68
CA PHE A 35 -25.27 -11.93 -9.64
C PHE A 35 -25.76 -11.66 -11.06
N SER A 36 -27.07 -11.77 -11.28
CA SER A 36 -27.66 -11.41 -12.58
C SER A 36 -27.62 -9.89 -12.77
N LEU A 37 -27.71 -9.45 -14.03
CA LEU A 37 -27.80 -8.01 -14.33
C LEU A 37 -29.05 -7.39 -13.69
N GLU A 38 -30.17 -8.11 -13.71
CA GLU A 38 -31.41 -7.70 -13.04
C GLU A 38 -31.23 -7.55 -11.52
N PHE A 39 -30.47 -8.46 -10.89
CA PHE A 39 -30.17 -8.35 -9.46
C PHE A 39 -29.37 -7.07 -9.16
N ILE A 40 -28.34 -6.78 -9.96
CA ILE A 40 -27.53 -5.56 -9.79
C ILE A 40 -28.40 -4.31 -9.99
N GLN A 41 -29.28 -4.30 -11.00
CA GLN A 41 -30.20 -3.19 -11.24
C GLN A 41 -31.13 -2.95 -10.03
N ASN A 42 -31.72 -4.01 -9.47
CA ASN A 42 -32.55 -3.90 -8.28
C ASN A 42 -31.76 -3.34 -7.08
N GLN A 43 -30.51 -3.78 -6.89
CA GLN A 43 -29.64 -3.27 -5.83
C GLN A 43 -29.28 -1.78 -6.02
N VAL A 44 -29.18 -1.30 -7.27
CA VAL A 44 -28.96 0.13 -7.56
C VAL A 44 -30.19 0.94 -7.17
N GLU A 45 -31.39 0.45 -7.48
CA GLU A 45 -32.65 1.10 -7.08
C GLU A 45 -32.81 1.14 -5.55
N GLU A 46 -32.52 0.03 -4.86
CA GLU A 46 -32.51 -0.04 -3.40
C GLU A 46 -31.49 0.93 -2.78
N TYR A 47 -30.28 1.00 -3.33
CA TYR A 47 -29.26 1.95 -2.88
C TYR A 47 -29.72 3.40 -3.04
N ASN A 48 -30.30 3.76 -4.19
CA ASN A 48 -30.78 5.12 -4.45
C ASN A 48 -31.93 5.51 -3.51
N ASN A 49 -32.87 4.59 -3.26
CA ASN A 49 -33.96 4.80 -2.30
C ASN A 49 -33.43 4.92 -0.87
N GLY A 50 -32.51 4.02 -0.48
CA GLY A 50 -31.85 4.07 0.82
C GLY A 50 -31.08 5.37 1.04
N LYS A 51 -30.41 5.88 0.00
CA LYS A 51 -29.64 7.13 0.05
C LYS A 51 -30.54 8.32 0.38
N ARG A 52 -31.70 8.40 -0.28
CA ARG A 52 -32.73 9.42 0.00
C ARG A 52 -33.28 9.31 1.42
N HIS A 53 -33.53 8.10 1.90
CA HIS A 53 -33.97 7.88 3.28
C HIS A 53 -32.92 8.29 4.30
N LEU A 54 -31.64 7.98 4.05
CA LEU A 54 -30.54 8.36 4.92
C LEU A 54 -30.39 9.88 5.00
N ALA A 55 -30.46 10.59 3.87
CA ALA A 55 -30.44 12.04 3.84
C ALA A 55 -31.60 12.64 4.67
N ASN A 56 -32.81 12.11 4.51
CA ASN A 56 -33.98 12.54 5.30
C ASN A 56 -33.81 12.30 6.81
N MET A 57 -33.21 11.17 7.22
CA MET A 57 -32.93 10.89 8.65
C MET A 57 -31.91 11.87 9.24
N MET A 58 -30.93 12.29 8.44
CA MET A 58 -29.88 13.23 8.85
C MET A 58 -30.29 14.71 8.71
N GLY A 59 -31.40 14.97 8.01
CA GLY A 59 -31.89 16.33 7.73
C GLY A 59 -31.09 17.06 6.66
N GLU A 60 -30.44 16.32 5.75
CA GLU A 60 -29.66 16.84 4.64
C GLU A 60 -30.45 16.77 3.31
N ASP A 61 -30.06 17.58 2.33
CA ASP A 61 -30.68 17.56 1.01
C ASP A 61 -30.31 16.30 0.22
N PRO A 62 -31.28 15.51 -0.30
CA PRO A 62 -30.99 14.22 -0.93
C PRO A 62 -30.13 14.27 -2.21
N GLU A 63 -30.16 15.40 -2.93
CA GLU A 63 -29.49 15.56 -4.22
C GLU A 63 -27.99 15.88 -4.04
N ASP A 64 -27.65 16.73 -3.07
CA ASP A 64 -26.27 17.12 -2.76
C ASP A 64 -25.55 16.11 -1.85
N PHE A 65 -26.24 15.05 -1.43
CA PHE A 65 -25.71 14.05 -0.50
C PHE A 65 -24.59 13.22 -1.16
N THR A 66 -23.35 13.42 -0.74
CA THR A 66 -22.17 12.72 -1.29
C THR A 66 -21.92 11.37 -0.62
N GLN A 67 -21.06 10.53 -1.20
CA GLN A 67 -20.69 9.25 -0.56
C GLN A 67 -19.94 9.45 0.77
N GLU A 68 -19.24 10.58 0.95
CA GLU A 68 -18.59 10.91 2.23
C GLU A 68 -19.63 11.18 3.31
N ASP A 69 -20.75 11.81 2.96
CA ASP A 69 -21.87 12.08 3.86
C ASP A 69 -22.57 10.78 4.26
N VAL A 70 -22.74 9.86 3.30
CA VAL A 70 -23.23 8.50 3.57
C VAL A 70 -22.31 7.81 4.58
N ASP A 71 -21.00 7.77 4.33
CA ASP A 71 -20.04 7.09 5.20
C ASP A 71 -20.01 7.70 6.61
N ARG A 72 -20.09 9.04 6.73
CA ARG A 72 -20.21 9.74 8.02
C ARG A 72 -21.50 9.40 8.75
N SER A 73 -22.62 9.40 8.04
CA SER A 73 -23.94 9.11 8.60
C SER A 73 -24.05 7.67 9.08
N ILE A 74 -23.56 6.70 8.30
CA ILE A 74 -23.51 5.28 8.69
C ILE A 74 -22.60 5.07 9.90
N ALA A 75 -21.45 5.75 9.96
CA ALA A 75 -20.57 5.67 11.13
C ALA A 75 -21.21 6.23 12.41
N TYR A 76 -22.09 7.23 12.28
CA TYR A 76 -22.86 7.80 13.39
C TYR A 76 -24.02 6.90 13.83
N LEU A 77 -24.84 6.43 12.89
CA LEU A 77 -26.02 5.60 13.18
C LEU A 77 -25.64 4.19 13.65
N PHE A 78 -24.58 3.62 13.08
CA PHE A 78 -24.12 2.26 13.36
C PHE A 78 -22.64 2.27 13.80
N PRO A 79 -22.33 2.81 15.00
CA PRO A 79 -20.96 2.95 15.45
C PRO A 79 -20.32 1.59 15.71
N SER A 80 -19.38 1.20 14.85
CA SER A 80 -18.64 -0.06 14.95
C SER A 80 -17.19 0.17 15.37
N GLY A 81 -16.81 -0.40 16.51
CA GLY A 81 -15.45 -0.39 17.05
C GLY A 81 -14.50 -1.42 16.44
N LEU A 82 -14.90 -2.10 15.35
CA LEU A 82 -14.07 -3.13 14.72
C LEU A 82 -12.80 -2.52 14.11
N PHE A 83 -11.66 -3.17 14.34
CA PHE A 83 -10.36 -2.74 13.77
C PHE A 83 -10.33 -2.88 12.26
N GLU A 84 -10.89 -3.97 11.74
CA GLU A 84 -10.98 -4.21 10.30
C GLU A 84 -12.06 -3.33 9.67
N LYS A 85 -11.62 -2.36 8.86
CA LYS A 85 -12.53 -1.39 8.22
C LYS A 85 -13.54 -2.05 7.28
N LYS A 86 -13.14 -3.14 6.61
CA LYS A 86 -14.01 -3.89 5.67
C LYS A 86 -15.15 -4.63 6.36
N ALA A 87 -15.03 -4.92 7.66
CA ALA A 87 -16.05 -5.61 8.45
C ALA A 87 -17.02 -4.63 9.14
N ARG A 88 -16.81 -3.32 8.99
CA ARG A 88 -17.72 -2.30 9.51
C ARG A 88 -18.97 -2.22 8.62
N PRO A 89 -20.10 -1.75 9.16
CA PRO A 89 -21.25 -1.37 8.34
C PRO A 89 -20.82 -0.39 7.26
N LEU A 90 -21.18 -0.67 6.02
CA LEU A 90 -20.93 0.19 4.87
C LEU A 90 -22.15 0.20 3.96
N MET A 91 -22.39 1.32 3.31
CA MET A 91 -23.42 1.48 2.31
C MET A 91 -22.78 2.18 1.11
N LYS A 92 -22.52 1.42 0.04
CA LYS A 92 -21.82 1.88 -1.17
C LYS A 92 -22.62 1.50 -2.40
N HIS A 93 -22.28 2.12 -3.52
CA HIS A 93 -22.86 1.74 -4.81
C HIS A 93 -22.58 0.25 -5.11
N PRO A 94 -23.55 -0.51 -5.66
CA PRO A 94 -23.40 -1.94 -5.95
C PRO A 94 -22.16 -2.29 -6.77
N ASP A 95 -21.73 -1.42 -7.70
CA ASP A 95 -20.53 -1.63 -8.53
C ASP A 95 -19.22 -1.69 -7.73
N GLU A 96 -19.18 -1.09 -6.54
CA GLU A 96 -18.02 -1.15 -5.64
C GLU A 96 -18.06 -2.37 -4.70
N ILE A 97 -19.26 -2.88 -4.43
CA ILE A 97 -19.48 -3.98 -3.49
C ILE A 97 -19.33 -5.32 -4.21
N PHE A 98 -20.05 -5.49 -5.33
CA PHE A 98 -20.06 -6.73 -6.06
C PHE A 98 -18.88 -6.82 -7.02
N PRO A 99 -18.23 -8.00 -7.12
CA PRO A 99 -17.15 -8.19 -8.08
C PRO A 99 -17.70 -8.10 -9.50
N ARG A 100 -16.94 -7.45 -10.39
CA ARG A 100 -17.27 -7.40 -11.83
C ARG A 100 -17.36 -8.81 -12.39
N GLN A 101 -18.49 -9.15 -12.99
CA GLN A 101 -18.71 -10.43 -13.66
C GLN A 101 -18.54 -10.27 -15.16
N LYS A 102 -18.06 -11.33 -15.82
CA LYS A 102 -18.03 -11.36 -17.29
C LYS A 102 -19.46 -11.43 -17.80
N ALA A 103 -19.77 -10.58 -18.77
CA ALA A 103 -21.01 -10.70 -19.53
C ALA A 103 -21.06 -12.05 -20.27
N VAL A 104 -22.27 -12.44 -20.66
CA VAL A 104 -22.47 -13.60 -21.55
C VAL A 104 -21.65 -13.39 -22.83
N GLN A 105 -20.87 -14.40 -23.21
CA GLN A 105 -19.85 -14.28 -24.27
C GLN A 105 -20.36 -14.73 -25.65
N TRP A 106 -21.61 -15.21 -25.74
CA TRP A 106 -22.24 -15.71 -26.96
C TRP A 106 -23.70 -15.24 -27.04
N GLY A 107 -24.24 -15.20 -28.26
CA GLY A 107 -25.64 -14.90 -28.50
C GLY A 107 -26.57 -16.10 -28.28
N GLU A 108 -27.85 -15.92 -28.51
CA GLU A 108 -28.85 -17.00 -28.50
C GLU A 108 -28.57 -18.08 -29.55
N ASP A 109 -27.90 -17.69 -30.64
CA ASP A 109 -27.39 -18.59 -31.70
C ASP A 109 -26.23 -19.48 -31.24
N GLY A 110 -25.68 -19.23 -30.05
CA GLY A 110 -24.52 -19.93 -29.51
C GLY A 110 -23.19 -19.50 -30.12
N ARG A 111 -23.16 -18.46 -30.97
CA ARG A 111 -21.93 -17.96 -31.59
C ARG A 111 -21.22 -17.01 -30.62
N PRO A 112 -19.92 -17.22 -30.32
CA PRO A 112 -19.15 -16.30 -29.50
C PRO A 112 -18.98 -14.92 -30.16
N PHE A 113 -19.03 -13.87 -29.35
CA PHE A 113 -18.84 -12.49 -29.82
C PHE A 113 -17.38 -12.18 -30.20
N HIS A 114 -16.42 -12.79 -29.50
CA HIS A 114 -15.00 -12.54 -29.70
C HIS A 114 -14.34 -13.69 -30.46
N PHE A 115 -13.50 -13.36 -31.45
CA PHE A 115 -12.82 -14.37 -32.28
C PHE A 115 -11.83 -15.24 -31.50
N LEU A 116 -11.18 -14.68 -30.46
CA LEU A 116 -10.29 -15.42 -29.54
C LEU A 116 -11.02 -16.13 -28.39
N PHE A 117 -12.35 -16.26 -28.42
CA PHE A 117 -13.12 -16.89 -27.34
C PHE A 117 -12.60 -18.29 -26.96
N TYR A 118 -12.32 -19.13 -27.97
CA TYR A 118 -11.88 -20.52 -27.76
C TYR A 118 -10.47 -20.66 -27.16
N THR A 119 -9.73 -19.57 -26.98
CA THR A 119 -8.46 -19.58 -26.23
C THR A 119 -8.69 -19.71 -24.72
N GLY A 120 -9.92 -19.46 -24.24
CA GLY A 120 -10.28 -19.42 -22.83
C GLY A 120 -9.87 -18.13 -22.09
N ARG A 121 -9.00 -17.31 -22.69
CA ARG A 121 -8.48 -16.05 -22.14
C ARG A 121 -8.49 -14.96 -23.20
N GLN A 122 -9.68 -14.67 -23.70
CA GLN A 122 -9.86 -13.83 -24.87
C GLN A 122 -9.33 -12.41 -24.64
N ALA A 123 -9.51 -11.84 -23.45
CA ALA A 123 -9.12 -10.45 -23.18
C ALA A 123 -7.59 -10.31 -23.14
N TYR A 124 -6.91 -11.26 -22.49
CA TYR A 124 -5.45 -11.29 -22.47
C TYR A 124 -4.85 -11.46 -23.87
N TYR A 125 -5.31 -12.44 -24.66
CA TYR A 125 -4.75 -12.64 -26.00
C TYR A 125 -5.13 -11.54 -26.98
N SER A 126 -6.28 -10.89 -26.80
CA SER A 126 -6.64 -9.67 -27.54
C SER A 126 -5.64 -8.56 -27.25
N LEU A 127 -5.33 -8.31 -25.97
CA LEU A 127 -4.31 -7.35 -25.57
C LEU A 127 -2.94 -7.68 -26.19
N MET A 128 -2.52 -8.94 -26.13
CA MET A 128 -1.24 -9.36 -26.73
C MET A 128 -1.21 -9.18 -28.25
N HIS A 129 -2.34 -9.45 -28.92
CA HIS A 129 -2.51 -9.22 -30.35
C HIS A 129 -2.41 -7.73 -30.69
N ASP A 130 -3.07 -6.88 -29.91
CA ASP A 130 -3.06 -5.42 -30.08
C ASP A 130 -1.65 -4.85 -29.90
N ILE A 131 -0.92 -5.26 -28.85
CA ILE A 131 0.47 -4.84 -28.61
C ILE A 131 1.36 -5.24 -29.80
N TYR A 132 1.23 -6.48 -30.27
CA TYR A 132 2.00 -6.94 -31.42
C TYR A 132 1.63 -6.17 -32.70
N GLY A 133 0.35 -5.85 -32.88
CA GLY A 133 -0.13 -4.98 -33.94
C GLY A 133 0.54 -3.61 -33.90
N LYS A 134 0.63 -2.99 -32.72
CA LYS A 134 1.32 -1.71 -32.51
C LYS A 134 2.82 -1.77 -32.82
N ILE A 135 3.49 -2.84 -32.42
CA ILE A 135 4.89 -3.08 -32.79
C ILE A 135 5.05 -3.09 -34.32
N LEU A 136 4.19 -3.82 -35.02
CA LEU A 136 4.22 -3.92 -36.48
C LEU A 136 3.89 -2.58 -37.16
N GLU A 137 2.97 -1.79 -36.62
CA GLU A 137 2.66 -0.45 -37.11
C GLU A 137 3.88 0.49 -37.00
N VAL A 138 4.61 0.42 -35.89
CA VAL A 138 5.85 1.17 -35.69
C VAL A 138 6.94 0.70 -36.67
N GLU A 139 7.13 -0.61 -36.84
CA GLU A 139 8.09 -1.16 -37.81
C GLU A 139 7.77 -0.72 -39.25
N LYS A 140 6.49 -0.79 -39.66
CA LYS A 140 6.04 -0.29 -40.98
C LYS A 140 6.28 1.21 -41.14
N HIS A 141 6.08 1.99 -40.08
CA HIS A 141 6.36 3.42 -40.09
C HIS A 141 7.85 3.69 -40.28
N GLN A 142 8.72 2.94 -39.59
CA GLN A 142 10.17 3.02 -39.76
C GLN A 142 10.59 2.68 -41.19
N ASP A 143 10.06 1.60 -41.77
CA ASP A 143 10.40 1.20 -43.13
C ASP A 143 9.96 2.26 -44.16
N ARG A 144 8.81 2.89 -43.97
CA ARG A 144 8.36 4.02 -44.80
C ARG A 144 9.30 5.22 -44.70
N LEU A 145 9.85 5.51 -43.51
CA LEU A 145 10.83 6.58 -43.33
C LEU A 145 12.18 6.23 -43.96
N ARG A 146 12.60 4.96 -43.89
CA ARG A 146 13.82 4.47 -44.56
C ARG A 146 13.74 4.60 -46.06
N GLN A 147 12.60 4.21 -46.66
CA GLN A 147 12.36 4.38 -48.09
C GLN A 147 12.45 5.85 -48.55
N LYS A 148 12.05 6.79 -47.69
CA LYS A 148 12.15 8.23 -47.93
C LYS A 148 13.51 8.85 -47.57
N GLY A 149 14.44 8.07 -47.02
CA GLY A 149 15.73 8.57 -46.53
C GLY A 149 15.66 9.47 -45.27
N LEU A 150 14.52 9.52 -44.59
CA LEU A 150 14.26 10.39 -43.42
C LEU A 150 14.38 9.64 -42.08
N PHE A 151 14.88 8.41 -42.11
CA PHE A 151 15.01 7.58 -40.92
C PHE A 151 16.16 8.09 -40.04
N SER A 152 15.82 8.44 -38.79
CA SER A 152 16.79 8.71 -37.73
C SER A 152 16.70 7.63 -36.67
N LYS A 153 17.85 7.18 -36.18
CA LYS A 153 17.92 6.26 -35.02
C LYS A 153 17.62 6.97 -33.71
N GLU A 154 17.81 8.28 -33.65
CA GLU A 154 17.55 9.12 -32.47
C GLU A 154 16.06 9.53 -32.45
N GLY A 155 15.19 8.56 -32.20
CA GLY A 155 13.79 8.83 -31.91
C GLY A 155 13.64 9.42 -30.51
N LYS A 156 12.73 10.39 -30.34
CA LYS A 156 12.40 10.92 -29.01
C LYS A 156 11.82 9.78 -28.13
N PRO A 157 12.49 9.37 -27.04
CA PRO A 157 11.96 8.33 -26.17
C PRO A 157 10.76 8.86 -25.38
N ILE A 158 9.89 7.95 -24.95
CA ILE A 158 8.79 8.30 -24.04
C ILE A 158 9.39 8.56 -22.65
N GLY A 159 9.09 9.73 -22.07
CA GLY A 159 9.47 10.04 -20.69
C GLY A 159 8.61 9.25 -19.71
N LEU A 160 9.18 8.19 -19.11
CA LEU A 160 8.46 7.24 -18.24
C LEU A 160 8.87 7.34 -16.76
N GLY A 161 9.79 8.24 -16.40
CA GLY A 161 10.51 8.20 -15.12
C GLY A 161 9.65 8.28 -13.86
N THR A 162 8.51 8.96 -13.90
CA THR A 162 7.59 9.09 -12.75
C THR A 162 6.45 8.07 -12.77
N SER A 163 6.49 7.08 -13.67
CA SER A 163 5.39 6.13 -13.87
C SER A 163 5.85 4.69 -13.67
N ARG A 164 4.96 3.86 -13.12
CA ARG A 164 5.14 2.40 -13.07
C ARG A 164 4.15 1.68 -13.98
N TRP A 165 4.49 0.45 -14.37
CA TRP A 165 3.53 -0.45 -14.99
C TRP A 165 2.38 -0.81 -14.02
N LEU A 166 1.21 -1.14 -14.56
CA LEU A 166 0.14 -1.75 -13.74
C LEU A 166 0.67 -3.03 -13.10
N THR A 167 0.29 -3.28 -11.85
CA THR A 167 0.58 -4.57 -11.23
C THR A 167 -0.26 -5.68 -11.88
N LYS A 168 0.13 -6.93 -11.65
CA LYS A 168 -0.64 -8.09 -12.09
C LYS A 168 -2.11 -8.00 -11.64
N ASP A 169 -2.35 -7.70 -10.36
CA ASP A 169 -3.70 -7.62 -9.81
C ASP A 169 -4.52 -6.49 -10.45
N GLU A 170 -3.90 -5.34 -10.72
CA GLU A 170 -4.54 -4.24 -11.44
C GLU A 170 -4.92 -4.62 -12.88
N LEU A 171 -4.05 -5.38 -13.55
CA LEU A 171 -4.29 -5.86 -14.91
C LEU A 171 -5.37 -6.95 -14.96
N ASP A 172 -5.39 -7.85 -13.97
CA ASP A 172 -6.44 -8.88 -13.81
C ASP A 172 -7.81 -8.21 -13.63
N ILE A 173 -7.88 -7.12 -12.83
CA ILE A 173 -9.11 -6.33 -12.65
C ILE A 173 -9.52 -5.65 -13.95
N LEU A 174 -8.56 -5.10 -14.70
CA LEU A 174 -8.83 -4.42 -15.97
C LEU A 174 -9.39 -5.38 -17.02
N LEU A 175 -8.79 -6.58 -17.14
CA LEU A 175 -9.20 -7.59 -18.11
C LEU A 175 -10.41 -8.42 -17.63
N GLY A 176 -10.67 -8.47 -16.32
CA GLY A 176 -11.66 -9.36 -15.71
C GLY A 176 -11.29 -10.84 -15.83
N GLU A 177 -10.01 -11.16 -16.05
CA GLU A 177 -9.49 -12.53 -16.18
C GLU A 177 -8.30 -12.74 -15.26
N GLY A 178 -8.25 -13.88 -14.55
CA GLY A 178 -7.10 -14.21 -13.71
C GLY A 178 -5.91 -14.67 -14.54
N MET A 179 -4.79 -13.95 -14.46
CA MET A 179 -3.58 -14.27 -15.23
C MET A 179 -2.55 -15.06 -14.43
N ARG A 180 -1.68 -15.79 -15.13
CA ARG A 180 -0.49 -16.39 -14.51
C ARG A 180 0.61 -15.33 -14.44
N THR A 181 1.57 -15.53 -13.55
CA THR A 181 2.73 -14.63 -13.45
C THR A 181 3.55 -14.63 -14.74
N GLU A 182 3.73 -15.80 -15.37
CA GLU A 182 4.40 -15.94 -16.67
C GLU A 182 3.74 -15.14 -17.79
N ASP A 183 2.40 -15.05 -17.79
CA ASP A 183 1.65 -14.30 -18.79
C ASP A 183 1.88 -12.79 -18.62
N TYR A 184 1.90 -12.34 -17.37
CA TYR A 184 2.23 -10.95 -17.03
C TYR A 184 3.68 -10.58 -17.43
N ASP A 185 4.63 -11.49 -17.22
CA ASP A 185 6.02 -11.26 -17.65
C ASP A 185 6.14 -11.15 -19.17
N ARG A 186 5.40 -11.96 -19.94
CA ARG A 186 5.34 -11.87 -21.41
C ARG A 186 4.73 -10.55 -21.87
N PHE A 187 3.67 -10.09 -21.19
CA PHE A 187 3.09 -8.77 -21.44
C PHE A 187 4.13 -7.65 -21.25
N LEU A 188 4.88 -7.69 -20.14
CA LEU A 188 5.95 -6.72 -19.88
C LEU A 188 7.04 -6.78 -20.94
N GLN A 189 7.48 -7.97 -21.35
CA GLN A 189 8.48 -8.15 -22.40
C GLN A 189 8.04 -7.51 -23.73
N LEU A 190 6.77 -7.65 -24.12
CA LEU A 190 6.26 -7.01 -25.34
C LEU A 190 6.17 -5.49 -25.20
N MET A 191 5.75 -5.00 -24.04
CA MET A 191 5.70 -3.55 -23.77
C MET A 191 7.09 -2.92 -23.76
N GLU A 192 8.08 -3.57 -23.14
CA GLU A 192 9.47 -3.13 -23.17
C GLU A 192 10.06 -3.21 -24.57
N ARG A 193 9.71 -4.25 -25.35
CA ARG A 193 10.06 -4.34 -26.76
C ARG A 193 9.50 -3.16 -27.54
N LEU A 194 8.22 -2.81 -27.36
CA LEU A 194 7.60 -1.65 -28.03
C LEU A 194 8.33 -0.34 -27.69
N LEU A 195 8.74 -0.17 -26.43
CA LEU A 195 9.51 1.00 -25.99
C LEU A 195 10.93 1.05 -26.54
N SER A 196 11.56 -0.11 -26.78
CA SER A 196 12.90 -0.19 -27.36
C SER A 196 12.97 0.27 -28.81
N LEU A 197 11.84 0.32 -29.52
CA LEU A 197 11.78 0.66 -30.93
C LEU A 197 11.95 2.17 -31.16
N PRO A 198 12.71 2.60 -32.19
CA PRO A 198 12.71 3.97 -32.66
C PRO A 198 11.28 4.45 -33.01
N TYR A 199 10.97 5.70 -32.71
CA TYR A 199 9.65 6.31 -32.96
C TYR A 199 8.47 5.70 -32.14
N CYS A 200 8.75 5.10 -30.97
CA CYS A 200 7.71 4.62 -30.06
C CYS A 200 6.72 5.72 -29.59
N GLY A 201 7.09 7.00 -29.71
CA GLY A 201 6.23 8.14 -29.37
C GLY A 201 4.88 8.18 -30.09
N THR A 202 4.73 7.53 -31.24
CA THR A 202 3.44 7.39 -31.95
C THR A 202 2.39 6.70 -31.10
N GLU A 203 2.80 5.68 -30.33
CA GLU A 203 1.91 4.84 -29.51
C GLU A 203 1.94 5.22 -28.02
N LYS A 204 2.26 6.48 -27.73
CA LYS A 204 2.35 6.99 -26.34
C LYS A 204 1.04 6.84 -25.58
N SER A 205 -0.11 7.10 -26.21
CA SER A 205 -1.43 6.98 -25.56
C SER A 205 -1.72 5.55 -25.12
N PHE A 206 -1.36 4.57 -25.94
CA PHE A 206 -1.53 3.15 -25.64
C PHE A 206 -0.62 2.71 -24.50
N VAL A 207 0.65 3.13 -24.48
CA VAL A 207 1.54 2.80 -23.35
C VAL A 207 1.06 3.43 -22.04
N LEU A 208 0.60 4.68 -22.09
CA LEU A 208 0.16 5.40 -20.90
C LEU A 208 -1.12 4.83 -20.27
N SER A 209 -2.02 4.22 -21.04
CA SER A 209 -3.20 3.57 -20.47
C SER A 209 -2.84 2.39 -19.56
N TYR A 210 -1.67 1.77 -19.79
CA TYR A 210 -1.11 0.70 -18.96
C TYR A 210 -0.04 1.18 -17.97
N ARG A 211 0.04 2.49 -17.70
CA ARG A 211 0.92 3.08 -16.69
C ARG A 211 0.10 3.72 -15.57
N ARG A 212 0.68 3.74 -14.38
CA ARG A 212 0.19 4.52 -13.23
C ARG A 212 1.27 5.52 -12.85
N GLU A 213 0.86 6.77 -12.65
CA GLU A 213 1.73 7.79 -12.11
C GLU A 213 2.07 7.45 -10.66
N LEU A 214 3.35 7.59 -10.31
CA LEU A 214 3.82 7.47 -8.95
C LEU A 214 3.89 8.88 -8.37
N ASP A 215 3.15 9.08 -7.29
CA ASP A 215 3.31 10.28 -6.47
C ASP A 215 4.71 10.24 -5.84
N ALA A 216 5.64 11.01 -6.39
CA ALA A 216 6.94 11.18 -5.80
C ALA A 216 6.78 11.96 -4.49
N GLN A 217 6.74 11.24 -3.36
CA GLN A 217 6.83 11.88 -2.05
C GLN A 217 8.20 12.56 -1.96
N SER A 218 8.20 13.88 -2.09
CA SER A 218 9.42 14.67 -1.90
C SER A 218 9.94 14.41 -0.50
N SER A 219 11.19 13.94 -0.39
CA SER A 219 11.86 13.75 0.90
C SER A 219 12.28 15.07 1.55
N LYS A 220 11.89 16.22 0.98
CA LYS A 220 12.16 17.53 1.57
C LYS A 220 11.42 17.62 2.90
N GLN A 221 12.19 17.81 3.97
CA GLN A 221 11.65 18.02 5.29
C GLN A 221 10.89 19.34 5.32
N THR A 222 9.67 19.35 5.88
CA THR A 222 8.93 20.60 6.12
C THR A 222 9.72 21.47 7.09
N VAL A 223 10.16 22.65 6.61
CA VAL A 223 10.88 23.63 7.41
C VAL A 223 9.89 24.37 8.31
N PRO A 224 10.09 24.43 9.64
CA PRO A 224 9.24 25.20 10.52
C PRO A 224 9.37 26.69 10.19
N MET A 225 8.24 27.41 10.22
CA MET A 225 8.24 28.87 10.05
C MET A 225 8.99 29.52 11.21
N VAL A 226 9.83 30.51 10.90
CA VAL A 226 10.56 31.29 11.90
C VAL A 226 9.68 32.45 12.34
N GLU A 227 9.33 32.45 13.62
CA GLU A 227 8.53 33.50 14.25
C GLU A 227 9.45 34.56 14.87
N ARG A 228 8.89 35.72 15.27
CA ARG A 228 9.64 36.79 15.95
C ARG A 228 8.99 37.12 17.27
N ASP A 229 9.80 37.17 18.32
CA ASP A 229 9.37 37.56 19.66
C ASP A 229 9.03 39.07 19.74
N GLU A 230 8.45 39.51 20.86
CA GLU A 230 8.24 40.92 21.22
C GLU A 230 9.53 41.75 21.18
N ARG A 231 10.69 41.12 21.38
CA ARG A 231 12.03 41.73 21.30
C ARG A 231 12.60 41.78 19.88
N GLY A 232 11.84 41.30 18.88
CA GLY A 232 12.25 41.21 17.48
C GLY A 232 13.21 40.07 17.15
N VAL A 233 13.52 39.19 18.12
CA VAL A 233 14.42 38.05 17.93
C VAL A 233 13.69 36.93 17.20
N ALA A 234 14.33 36.40 16.17
CA ALA A 234 13.82 35.27 15.42
C ALA A 234 13.93 33.98 16.25
N TYR A 235 12.83 33.23 16.35
CA TYR A 235 12.81 31.95 17.04
C TYR A 235 12.08 30.87 16.23
N SER A 236 12.44 29.62 16.50
CA SER A 236 11.73 28.45 15.98
C SER A 236 11.42 27.49 17.12
N THR A 237 10.22 26.90 17.05
CA THR A 237 9.75 25.92 18.03
C THR A 237 9.64 24.55 17.38
N SER A 238 10.10 23.51 18.06
CA SER A 238 9.92 22.15 17.55
C SER A 238 9.88 21.11 18.66
N GLU A 239 9.37 19.94 18.29
CA GLU A 239 9.20 18.82 19.20
C GLU A 239 10.05 17.60 18.80
N GLY A 240 10.48 16.87 19.82
CA GLY A 240 11.26 15.66 19.73
C GLY A 240 10.72 14.57 20.63
N ARG A 241 10.83 13.31 20.17
CA ARG A 241 10.44 12.14 20.96
C ARG A 241 11.48 11.05 20.82
N ARG A 242 11.83 10.42 21.94
CA ARG A 242 12.67 9.22 21.97
C ARG A 242 12.23 8.29 23.09
N LYS A 243 11.93 7.04 22.75
CA LYS A 243 11.34 6.06 23.68
C LYS A 243 10.07 6.65 24.34
N THR A 244 10.13 6.91 25.65
CA THR A 244 9.06 7.50 26.46
C THR A 244 9.32 8.97 26.83
N SER A 245 10.42 9.56 26.36
CA SER A 245 10.73 10.98 26.58
C SER A 245 10.17 11.84 25.45
N THR A 246 9.54 12.94 25.84
CA THR A 246 9.03 14.00 24.96
C THR A 246 9.74 15.30 25.30
N SER A 247 10.12 16.07 24.29
CA SER A 247 10.80 17.34 24.45
C SER A 247 10.23 18.40 23.53
N SER A 248 10.14 19.63 24.02
CA SER A 248 9.87 20.84 23.24
C SER A 248 11.07 21.77 23.39
N VAL A 249 11.49 22.39 22.30
CA VAL A 249 12.63 23.33 22.28
C VAL A 249 12.20 24.59 21.55
N VAL A 250 12.47 25.73 22.18
CA VAL A 250 12.43 27.06 21.57
C VAL A 250 13.89 27.46 21.32
N LEU A 251 14.22 27.66 20.05
CA LEU A 251 15.55 28.04 19.60
C LEU A 251 15.50 29.49 19.15
N ARG A 252 16.27 30.37 19.80
CA ARG A 252 16.32 31.81 19.51
C ARG A 252 17.67 32.16 18.88
N ASP A 253 17.67 33.00 17.84
CA ASP A 253 18.90 33.55 17.23
C ASP A 253 19.46 34.68 18.09
N SER A 254 19.93 34.32 19.28
CA SER A 254 20.64 35.19 20.22
C SER A 254 22.02 34.60 20.49
N GLY A 255 23.07 35.33 20.09
CA GLY A 255 24.47 34.87 20.04
C GLY A 255 25.17 34.58 21.36
N SER A 256 24.46 34.18 22.43
CA SER A 256 25.05 33.90 23.74
C SER A 256 25.34 32.41 23.99
N GLY A 257 24.77 31.51 23.19
CA GLY A 257 25.00 30.06 23.29
C GLY A 257 24.43 29.43 24.55
N ARG A 258 23.47 30.08 25.21
CA ARG A 258 22.91 29.65 26.50
C ARG A 258 21.90 28.53 26.29
N ILE A 259 22.10 27.42 27.00
CA ILE A 259 21.22 26.25 26.91
C ILE A 259 20.59 25.99 28.28
N VAL A 260 19.27 26.16 28.38
CA VAL A 260 18.49 25.94 29.61
C VAL A 260 17.54 24.77 29.41
N ILE A 261 17.56 23.81 30.32
CA ILE A 261 16.70 22.62 30.33
C ILE A 261 15.87 22.62 31.61
N ASN A 262 14.54 22.71 31.48
CA ASN A 262 13.59 22.77 32.61
C ASN A 262 13.99 23.82 33.67
N GLY A 263 14.45 25.00 33.23
CA GLY A 263 14.90 26.08 34.11
C GLY A 263 16.28 25.90 34.76
N ARG A 264 17.03 24.85 34.40
CA ARG A 264 18.41 24.60 34.89
C ARG A 264 19.40 24.63 33.74
N ASP A 265 20.65 24.94 34.02
CA ASP A 265 21.70 24.88 33.00
C ASP A 265 21.96 23.44 32.53
N TYR A 266 22.27 23.26 31.25
CA TYR A 266 22.41 21.95 30.63
C TYR A 266 23.53 21.10 31.26
N VAL A 267 24.60 21.76 31.76
CA VAL A 267 25.71 21.09 32.46
C VAL A 267 25.25 20.46 33.77
N HIS A 268 24.37 21.14 34.51
CA HIS A 268 23.80 20.64 35.76
C HIS A 268 22.70 19.62 35.52
N TYR A 269 21.92 19.77 34.45
CA TYR A 269 20.86 18.83 34.11
C TYR A 269 21.42 17.49 33.60
N PHE A 270 22.44 17.55 32.73
CA PHE A 270 23.14 16.38 32.20
C PHE A 270 24.57 16.29 32.75
N PRO A 271 24.77 15.62 33.91
CA PRO A 271 26.10 15.46 34.49
C PRO A 271 27.00 14.55 33.64
N VAL A 272 26.41 13.62 32.87
CA VAL A 272 27.13 12.68 32.01
C VAL A 272 27.52 13.35 30.69
N GLN A 273 28.79 13.27 30.31
CA GLN A 273 29.32 13.87 29.09
C GLN A 273 28.60 13.38 27.82
N GLN A 274 28.31 12.08 27.73
CA GLN A 274 27.60 11.48 26.59
C GLN A 274 26.27 12.19 26.28
N ASP A 275 25.52 12.59 27.32
CA ASP A 275 24.23 13.26 27.13
C ASP A 275 24.43 14.69 26.60
N ARG A 276 25.49 15.38 27.04
CA ARG A 276 25.86 16.71 26.54
C ARG A 276 26.32 16.66 25.09
N GLU A 277 27.12 15.66 24.71
CA GLU A 277 27.57 15.45 23.34
C GLU A 277 26.38 15.26 22.38
N GLN A 278 25.34 14.52 22.79
CA GLN A 278 24.13 14.35 21.98
C GLN A 278 23.41 15.68 21.73
N LEU A 279 23.38 16.58 22.71
CA LEU A 279 22.76 17.89 22.57
C LEU A 279 23.58 18.83 21.69
N MET A 280 24.91 18.77 21.78
CA MET A 280 25.83 19.60 21.00
C MET A 280 25.98 19.15 19.55
N PHE A 281 25.83 17.85 19.27
CA PHE A 281 26.04 17.26 17.95
C PHE A 281 25.33 18.00 16.78
N PRO A 282 24.03 18.35 16.83
CA PRO A 282 23.39 19.06 15.73
C PRO A 282 23.91 20.50 15.52
N LEU A 283 24.30 21.19 16.59
CA LEU A 283 24.89 22.54 16.50
C LEU A 283 26.31 22.47 15.91
N GLN A 284 27.08 21.47 16.32
CA GLN A 284 28.43 21.23 15.80
C GLN A 284 28.40 20.77 14.35
N PHE A 285 27.43 19.94 13.95
CA PHE A 285 27.34 19.41 12.59
C PHE A 285 27.13 20.49 11.53
N VAL A 286 26.50 21.61 11.91
CA VAL A 286 26.23 22.74 11.01
C VAL A 286 27.12 23.95 11.32
N ASP A 287 28.15 23.78 12.15
CA ASP A 287 29.10 24.82 12.54
C ASP A 287 28.45 26.09 13.13
N VAL A 288 27.38 25.93 13.90
CA VAL A 288 26.60 27.02 14.53
C VAL A 288 26.68 27.00 16.07
N LEU A 289 27.76 26.46 16.62
CA LEU A 289 27.99 26.46 18.07
C LEU A 289 28.07 27.89 18.62
N GLY A 290 27.32 28.17 19.68
CA GLY A 290 27.32 29.47 20.37
C GLY A 290 26.43 30.55 19.72
N ARG A 291 25.86 30.29 18.54
CA ARG A 291 25.00 31.25 17.84
C ARG A 291 23.59 31.36 18.44
N PHE A 292 23.06 30.23 18.92
CA PHE A 292 21.66 30.13 19.33
C PHE A 292 21.53 29.93 20.83
N ASP A 293 20.50 30.51 21.42
CA ASP A 293 20.05 30.19 22.76
C ASP A 293 18.92 29.18 22.71
N LEU A 294 19.00 28.16 23.56
CA LEU A 294 18.04 27.05 23.62
C LEU A 294 17.28 27.08 24.94
N GLU A 295 15.96 27.19 24.85
CA GLU A 295 15.05 27.01 25.97
C GLU A 295 14.30 25.69 25.78
N CYS A 296 14.66 24.70 26.59
CA CYS A 296 14.23 23.32 26.42
C CYS A 296 13.32 22.89 27.57
N SER A 297 12.19 22.27 27.22
CA SER A 297 11.31 21.57 28.14
C SER A 297 11.30 20.08 27.83
N VAL A 298 11.66 19.23 28.79
CA VAL A 298 11.71 17.77 28.60
C VAL A 298 11.03 17.02 29.74
N SER A 299 10.24 16.00 29.39
CA SER A 299 9.48 15.19 30.33
C SER A 299 9.53 13.70 29.97
N GLY A 300 9.40 12.84 30.99
CA GLY A 300 9.35 11.39 30.85
C GLY A 300 10.69 10.70 30.53
N GLY A 301 10.68 9.37 30.57
CA GLY A 301 11.82 8.49 30.27
C GLY A 301 12.99 8.60 31.25
N GLY A 302 14.22 8.50 30.74
CA GLY A 302 15.46 8.63 31.54
C GLY A 302 16.52 9.47 30.81
N ARG A 303 17.68 9.70 31.43
CA ARG A 303 18.66 10.70 30.97
C ARG A 303 18.99 10.64 29.47
N SER A 304 19.32 9.46 28.94
CA SER A 304 19.80 9.34 27.56
C SER A 304 18.66 9.35 26.54
N SER A 305 17.44 8.99 26.96
CA SER A 305 16.26 9.18 26.14
C SER A 305 15.87 10.65 26.07
N GLN A 306 16.00 11.39 27.16
CA GLN A 306 15.79 12.84 27.19
C GLN A 306 16.80 13.58 26.31
N ALA A 307 18.10 13.28 26.44
CA ALA A 307 19.14 13.88 25.61
C ALA A 307 18.91 13.61 24.11
N GLY A 308 18.52 12.39 23.75
CA GLY A 308 18.23 12.06 22.36
C GLY A 308 16.91 12.65 21.83
N ALA A 309 15.91 12.87 22.69
CA ALA A 309 14.69 13.59 22.32
C ALA A 309 15.00 15.06 22.04
N LEU A 310 15.77 15.70 22.93
CA LEU A 310 16.24 17.07 22.76
C LEU A 310 17.10 17.23 21.51
N ARG A 311 18.00 16.30 21.22
CA ARG A 311 18.78 16.29 19.98
C ARG A 311 17.89 16.39 18.74
N LEU A 312 16.81 15.59 18.69
CA LEU A 312 15.87 15.62 17.56
C LEU A 312 15.11 16.94 17.50
N ALA A 313 14.65 17.46 18.64
CA ALA A 313 13.98 18.77 18.70
C ALA A 313 14.93 19.89 18.22
N VAL A 314 16.12 20.01 18.80
CA VAL A 314 17.13 21.01 18.37
C VAL A 314 17.42 20.89 16.87
N SER A 315 17.59 19.67 16.35
CA SER A 315 17.84 19.44 14.92
C SER A 315 16.70 19.95 14.02
N ARG A 316 15.44 19.81 14.47
CA ARG A 316 14.26 20.29 13.75
C ARG A 316 14.07 21.79 13.87
N ALA A 317 14.32 22.36 15.04
CA ALA A 317 14.29 23.80 15.25
C ALA A 317 15.31 24.52 14.35
N LEU A 318 16.51 23.96 14.21
CA LEU A 318 17.56 24.54 13.37
C LEU A 318 17.16 24.68 11.91
N LEU A 319 16.27 23.84 11.39
CA LEU A 319 15.89 23.84 9.97
C LEU A 319 15.41 25.21 9.48
N GLY A 320 14.73 26.00 10.33
CA GLY A 320 14.26 27.34 9.96
C GLY A 320 15.37 28.35 9.65
N PHE A 321 16.60 28.08 10.11
CA PHE A 321 17.75 28.97 9.99
C PHE A 321 18.81 28.47 8.98
N LEU A 322 18.57 27.33 8.33
CA LEU A 322 19.55 26.66 7.47
C LEU A 322 19.16 26.69 5.99
N SER A 323 20.16 26.54 5.13
CA SER A 323 19.95 26.38 3.68
C SER A 323 19.43 24.99 3.33
N GLU A 324 18.71 24.84 2.21
CA GLU A 324 18.19 23.52 1.76
C GLU A 324 19.27 22.44 1.67
N GLY A 325 20.50 22.81 1.27
CA GLY A 325 21.63 21.87 1.19
C GLY A 325 22.06 21.32 2.55
N GLN A 326 22.11 22.17 3.58
CA GLN A 326 22.44 21.76 4.95
C GLN A 326 21.32 20.91 5.58
N VAL A 327 20.06 21.21 5.24
CA VAL A 327 18.93 20.38 5.68
C VAL A 327 19.06 18.95 5.16
N GLU A 328 19.44 18.79 3.89
CA GLU A 328 19.63 17.47 3.29
C GLU A 328 20.82 16.71 3.91
N THR A 329 21.93 17.39 4.22
CA THR A 329 23.06 16.74 4.92
C THR A 329 22.68 16.30 6.33
N MET A 330 21.90 17.10 7.07
CA MET A 330 21.37 16.70 8.39
C MET A 330 20.42 15.50 8.30
N ARG A 331 19.59 15.44 7.25
CA ARG A 331 18.72 14.30 6.97
C ARG A 331 19.53 13.03 6.76
N GLN A 332 20.57 13.10 5.92
CA GLN A 332 21.47 11.98 5.62
C GLN A 332 22.28 11.55 6.86
N ALA A 333 22.67 12.48 7.72
CA ALA A 333 23.32 12.20 9.00
C ALA A 333 22.38 11.58 10.07
N GLY A 334 21.08 11.46 9.79
CA GLY A 334 20.10 10.86 10.69
C GLY A 334 19.71 11.73 11.88
N LEU A 335 19.91 13.05 11.79
CA LEU A 335 19.54 14.02 12.83
C LEU A 335 18.03 14.30 12.88
N LEU A 336 17.37 14.23 11.72
CA LEU A 336 15.95 14.56 11.55
C LEU A 336 15.01 13.36 11.70
N THR A 337 15.58 12.14 11.67
CA THR A 337 14.84 10.88 11.74
C THR A 337 14.55 10.51 13.19
N PRO A 338 13.27 10.33 13.59
CA PRO A 338 12.93 9.83 14.91
C PRO A 338 13.39 8.37 15.07
N ASP A 339 14.03 8.03 16.21
CA ASP A 339 14.49 6.66 16.49
C ASP A 339 13.28 5.76 16.85
N PRO A 340 12.89 4.79 16.00
CA PRO A 340 11.71 3.96 16.23
C PRO A 340 11.94 2.87 17.29
N ARG A 341 13.18 2.71 17.79
CA ARG A 341 13.52 1.63 18.73
C ARG A 341 12.90 1.88 20.10
N VAL A 342 11.87 1.11 20.42
CA VAL A 342 11.17 1.10 21.71
C VAL A 342 11.33 -0.23 22.43
N LYS A 343 11.12 -0.25 23.75
CA LYS A 343 11.19 -1.50 24.53
C LYS A 343 10.09 -2.45 24.05
N GLU A 344 10.51 -3.59 23.53
CA GLU A 344 9.58 -4.63 23.10
C GLU A 344 8.89 -5.29 24.30
N ARG A 345 7.59 -5.61 24.16
CA ARG A 345 6.83 -6.30 25.22
C ARG A 345 7.36 -7.72 25.49
N LYS A 346 7.24 -8.17 26.74
CA LYS A 346 7.42 -9.59 27.12
C LYS A 346 6.31 -10.44 26.50
N LYS A 347 6.62 -11.69 26.15
CA LYS A 347 5.65 -12.66 25.63
C LYS A 347 5.31 -13.68 26.73
N PRO A 348 4.05 -14.13 26.83
CA PRO A 348 3.73 -15.25 27.71
C PRO A 348 4.54 -16.50 27.27
N GLY A 349 4.94 -17.32 28.24
CA GLY A 349 5.80 -18.49 27.99
C GLY A 349 7.28 -18.18 27.72
N GLN A 350 7.73 -16.94 27.90
CA GLN A 350 9.13 -16.53 27.73
C GLN A 350 9.62 -15.76 28.98
N GLU A 351 10.91 -15.82 29.26
CA GLU A 351 11.52 -15.11 30.40
C GLU A 351 11.52 -13.58 30.15
N GLY A 352 11.86 -13.18 28.93
CA GLY A 352 11.89 -11.78 28.50
C GLY A 352 11.17 -11.53 27.18
N ALA A 353 11.48 -10.40 26.53
CA ALA A 353 10.94 -10.11 25.19
C ALA A 353 11.44 -11.08 24.12
N ARG A 354 12.68 -11.56 24.25
CA ARG A 354 13.31 -12.52 23.33
C ARG A 354 13.93 -13.72 24.04
N ARG A 355 14.45 -13.53 25.27
CA ARG A 355 15.01 -14.59 26.13
C ARG A 355 13.95 -15.64 26.45
N LYS A 356 14.26 -16.90 26.15
CA LYS A 356 13.45 -18.07 26.49
C LYS A 356 13.91 -18.64 27.83
N PHE A 357 13.03 -19.35 28.52
CA PHE A 357 13.43 -20.15 29.67
C PHE A 357 14.42 -21.24 29.24
N THR A 358 15.24 -21.70 30.19
CA THR A 358 16.14 -22.83 29.95
C THR A 358 15.33 -24.05 29.55
N TRP A 359 15.55 -24.51 28.32
CA TRP A 359 14.92 -25.73 27.83
C TRP A 359 15.61 -26.95 28.44
N LYS A 360 14.84 -27.80 29.13
CA LYS A 360 15.32 -29.10 29.62
C LYS A 360 14.90 -30.18 28.63
N LYS A 361 15.88 -30.88 28.07
CA LYS A 361 15.65 -31.94 27.07
C LYS A 361 15.15 -33.26 27.66
N ARG A 362 15.42 -33.52 28.94
CA ARG A 362 15.25 -34.80 29.62
C ARG A 362 14.21 -34.69 30.70
#